data_AF-A0A420BJY4-F1
#
_entry.id   AF-A0A420BJY4-F1
#
_cell.length_a   1.000
_cell.length_b   1.000
_cell.length_c   1.000
_cell.angle_alpha   90.00
_cell.angle_beta   90.00
_cell.angle_gamma   90.00
#
_symmetry.space_group_name_H-M   'P 1'
#
loop_
_entity.id
_entity.type
_entity.pdbx_description
1 polymer ?
#
loop_
_entity_poly.entity_id
_entity_poly.type
_entity_poly.pdbx_seq_one_letter_code
_entity_poly.pdbx_strand_id
1 'polypeptide(L)'
;MRKPRAYLAVLFIAFFLGSCKKEAKNNGEIEKPIEPVLELTKQTLSFSEFGTDEDIMDQIFLGNMFRVDTIDGDPRLKLEPFTKYTKLPVRISSELYVGTSLELPSFAATRRYSEKMEKLASIYDKFIPGIWHPISDFKTLVVPFGFQKDILALLNSVMDSGKSDSKVSAGQSAIISFSNQGTYSIDMSLPKREELISMDEAKTLADANLYYVNTVVYGRTYMLVAKGPDSEQQLKETMGLVFSNKELNSLQKNILGRTTLFVYLRTGRSKEKLLLKATGEREIFQAMDKFVKAYEDTKNEYAYPVMYSLRSLRNLGKFEHSFIYACYFPVAK
;
A
#
# COMPACT_ATOMS: atom_id res chain seq x y z
N MET A 1 -31.16 -12.01 10.99
CA MET A 1 -30.27 -10.84 10.88
C MET A 1 -28.84 -11.26 11.19
N ARG A 2 -27.99 -11.43 10.16
CA ARG A 2 -26.56 -11.72 10.32
C ARG A 2 -25.80 -10.39 10.24
N LYS A 3 -24.95 -10.11 11.24
CA LYS A 3 -24.09 -8.91 11.26
C LYS A 3 -23.14 -8.92 10.04
N PRO A 4 -22.89 -7.79 9.38
CA PRO A 4 -21.85 -7.70 8.36
C PRO A 4 -20.48 -7.87 9.05
N ARG A 5 -19.66 -8.76 8.51
CA ARG A 5 -18.26 -8.92 8.91
C ARG A 5 -17.47 -7.84 8.18
N ALA A 6 -17.07 -6.78 8.88
CA ALA A 6 -16.04 -5.89 8.38
C ALA A 6 -14.75 -6.69 8.23
N TYR A 7 -14.32 -6.95 6.98
CA TYR A 7 -13.00 -7.48 6.72
C TYR A 7 -11.99 -6.34 6.87
N LEU A 8 -11.63 -6.08 8.13
CA LEU A 8 -10.41 -5.35 8.45
C LEU A 8 -9.26 -6.26 8.02
N ALA A 9 -8.67 -6.01 6.84
CA ALA A 9 -7.39 -6.59 6.47
C ALA A 9 -6.32 -5.96 7.39
N VAL A 10 -6.28 -6.42 8.64
CA VAL A 10 -5.17 -6.15 9.56
C VAL A 10 -4.02 -7.00 9.07
N LEU A 11 -3.08 -6.38 8.37
CA LEU A 11 -1.74 -6.92 8.28
C LEU A 11 -1.21 -6.98 9.72
N PHE A 12 -1.23 -8.17 10.33
CA PHE A 12 -0.60 -8.42 11.63
C PHE A 12 0.91 -8.30 11.45
N ILE A 13 1.44 -7.07 11.52
CA ILE A 13 2.85 -6.87 11.77
C ILE A 13 3.02 -7.12 13.27
N ALA A 14 3.41 -8.33 13.63
CA ALA A 14 3.85 -8.66 14.98
C ALA A 14 5.14 -7.88 15.27
N PHE A 15 5.01 -6.62 15.69
CA PHE A 15 6.07 -5.88 16.35
C PHE A 15 6.24 -6.52 17.73
N PHE A 16 7.29 -7.34 17.89
CA PHE A 16 7.72 -7.77 19.21
C PHE A 16 8.14 -6.52 20.01
N LEU A 17 7.33 -6.18 21.00
CA LEU A 17 7.60 -5.18 22.03
C LEU A 17 8.77 -5.66 22.90
N GLY A 18 9.96 -5.14 22.67
CA GLY A 18 11.03 -5.17 23.65
C GLY A 18 10.76 -4.12 24.73
N SER A 19 10.13 -4.52 25.84
CA SER A 19 10.10 -3.72 27.06
C SER A 19 10.68 -4.55 28.20
N CYS A 20 11.95 -4.32 28.51
CA CYS A 20 12.54 -4.71 29.79
C CYS A 20 13.27 -3.49 30.35
N LYS A 21 12.66 -2.91 31.39
CA LYS A 21 13.23 -1.83 32.21
C LYS A 21 14.58 -2.24 32.79
N LYS A 22 15.59 -1.39 32.65
CA LYS A 22 16.67 -1.28 33.63
C LYS A 22 16.64 0.13 34.21
N GLU A 23 16.54 0.20 35.53
CA GLU A 23 16.68 1.43 36.30
C GLU A 23 18.07 2.02 36.05
N ALA A 24 18.10 3.29 35.64
CA ALA A 24 19.34 4.05 35.49
C ALA A 24 19.82 4.50 36.88
N LYS A 25 20.99 4.01 37.29
CA LYS A 25 21.82 4.73 38.26
C LYS A 25 22.50 5.88 37.53
N ASN A 26 22.33 7.08 38.09
CA ASN A 26 23.08 8.29 37.74
C ASN A 26 24.58 8.01 37.64
N ASN A 27 25.18 8.37 36.51
CA ASN A 27 26.52 8.95 36.44
C ASN A 27 26.62 9.81 35.17
N GLY A 28 26.98 11.08 35.34
CA GLY A 28 27.03 12.09 34.30
C GLY A 28 28.28 11.97 33.42
N GLU A 29 28.27 11.03 32.49
CA GLU A 29 29.05 11.12 31.26
C GLU A 29 28.08 11.29 30.09
N ILE A 30 28.36 12.26 29.22
CA ILE A 30 27.65 12.38 27.94
C ILE A 30 28.10 11.18 27.11
N GLU A 31 27.41 10.05 27.25
CA GLU A 31 27.58 8.89 26.40
C GLU A 31 27.39 9.35 24.96
N LYS A 32 28.42 9.13 24.13
CA LYS A 32 28.26 9.21 22.67
C LYS A 32 27.06 8.34 22.30
N PRO A 33 26.16 8.79 21.41
CA PRO A 33 25.05 7.96 20.98
C PRO A 33 25.61 6.62 20.49
N ILE A 34 25.29 5.54 21.20
CA ILE A 34 25.66 4.20 20.79
C ILE A 34 24.88 3.96 19.51
N GLU A 35 25.57 3.95 18.36
CA GLU A 35 24.94 3.61 17.10
C GLU A 35 24.30 2.22 17.24
N PRO A 36 23.00 2.05 16.91
CA PRO A 36 22.36 0.75 17.00
C PRO A 36 23.09 -0.22 16.07
N VAL A 37 23.48 -1.38 16.61
CA VAL A 37 24.04 -2.46 15.79
C VAL A 37 22.90 -2.95 14.89
N LEU A 38 23.05 -2.69 13.58
CA LEU A 38 22.11 -3.13 12.57
C LEU A 38 22.49 -4.53 12.10
N GLU A 39 21.60 -5.50 12.30
CA GLU A 39 21.77 -6.84 11.74
C GLU A 39 20.92 -7.00 10.47
N LEU A 40 21.52 -7.62 9.45
CA LEU A 40 20.82 -8.01 8.25
C LEU A 40 19.87 -9.17 8.59
N THR A 41 18.59 -8.88 8.69
CA THR A 41 17.55 -9.89 8.90
C THR A 41 16.92 -10.23 7.57
N LYS A 42 16.72 -11.54 7.32
CA LYS A 42 15.90 -12.03 6.22
C LYS A 42 14.48 -12.23 6.73
N GLN A 43 13.51 -11.58 6.11
CA GLN A 43 12.09 -11.77 6.38
C GLN A 43 11.39 -12.35 5.16
N THR A 44 10.43 -13.25 5.38
CA THR A 44 9.52 -13.68 4.32
C THR A 44 8.35 -12.72 4.28
N LEU A 45 8.16 -12.06 3.14
CA LEU A 45 7.00 -11.21 2.89
C LEU A 45 6.06 -11.95 1.95
N SER A 46 4.79 -12.02 2.34
CA SER A 46 3.73 -12.68 1.57
C SER A 46 2.63 -11.69 1.27
N PHE A 47 2.16 -11.67 0.02
CA PHE A 47 1.01 -10.87 -0.40
C PHE A 47 0.11 -11.65 -1.35
N SER A 48 -1.19 -11.32 -1.31
CA SER A 48 -2.24 -11.85 -2.20
C SER A 48 -3.06 -10.75 -2.86
N GLU A 49 -2.76 -9.50 -2.51
CA GLU A 49 -3.37 -8.30 -3.05
C GLU A 49 -2.26 -7.39 -3.59
N PHE A 50 -2.60 -6.70 -4.66
CA PHE A 50 -1.74 -5.82 -5.41
C PHE A 50 -2.32 -4.43 -5.36
N GLY A 51 -1.52 -3.39 -5.15
CA GLY A 51 -1.98 -2.04 -5.48
C GLY A 51 -1.81 -1.76 -6.98
N THR A 52 -2.49 -0.72 -7.44
CA THR A 52 -2.48 -0.30 -8.83
C THR A 52 -1.45 0.79 -9.09
N ASP A 53 -0.93 0.82 -10.32
CA ASP A 53 -0.14 1.95 -10.83
C ASP A 53 -0.82 2.59 -12.05
N GLU A 54 -0.31 3.75 -12.46
CA GLU A 54 -0.90 4.57 -13.52
C GLU A 54 -0.97 3.86 -14.88
N ASP A 55 -0.05 2.92 -15.13
CA ASP A 55 0.15 2.30 -16.44
C ASP A 55 -0.88 1.17 -16.68
N ILE A 56 -1.28 0.47 -15.61
CA ILE A 56 -2.14 -0.72 -15.71
C ILE A 56 -3.57 -0.51 -15.25
N MET A 57 -3.93 0.63 -14.67
CA MET A 57 -5.23 0.86 -14.02
C MET A 57 -6.46 0.50 -14.89
N ASP A 58 -6.44 0.81 -16.19
CA ASP A 58 -7.56 0.49 -17.10
C ASP A 58 -7.66 -1.01 -17.43
N GLN A 59 -6.63 -1.78 -17.09
CA GLN A 59 -6.56 -3.23 -17.25
C GLN A 59 -7.00 -3.95 -15.97
N ILE A 60 -7.19 -3.21 -14.87
CA ILE A 60 -7.65 -3.78 -13.59
C ILE A 60 -9.17 -3.75 -13.56
N PHE A 61 -9.78 -4.80 -14.13
CA PHE A 61 -11.22 -5.02 -14.10
C PHE A 61 -11.55 -6.50 -14.01
N LEU A 62 -12.72 -6.82 -13.46
CA LEU A 62 -13.10 -8.20 -13.14
C LEU A 62 -13.11 -9.09 -14.39
N GLY A 63 -12.42 -10.24 -14.27
CA GLY A 63 -12.27 -11.21 -15.36
C GLY A 63 -11.20 -10.85 -16.41
N ASN A 64 -10.51 -9.71 -16.29
CA ASN A 64 -9.33 -9.49 -17.13
C ASN A 64 -8.22 -10.48 -16.75
N MET A 65 -7.49 -11.00 -17.74
CA MET A 65 -6.42 -11.98 -17.52
C MET A 65 -5.04 -11.36 -17.68
N PHE A 66 -4.11 -11.83 -16.85
CA PHE A 66 -2.69 -11.52 -16.89
C PHE A 66 -1.89 -12.81 -16.94
N ARG A 67 -0.83 -12.81 -17.74
CA ARG A 67 0.30 -13.70 -17.50
C ARG A 67 1.13 -13.08 -16.38
N VAL A 68 1.43 -13.89 -15.38
CA VAL A 68 2.28 -13.50 -14.26
C VAL A 68 3.60 -14.24 -14.43
N ASP A 69 4.69 -13.51 -14.62
CA ASP A 69 6.03 -14.11 -14.62
C ASP A 69 6.74 -13.71 -13.32
N THR A 70 7.29 -14.72 -12.64
CA THR A 70 8.23 -14.53 -11.54
C THR A 70 9.64 -14.52 -12.12
N ILE A 71 10.43 -13.51 -11.78
CA ILE A 71 11.84 -13.48 -12.16
C ILE A 71 12.63 -14.11 -11.00
N ASP A 72 13.47 -15.11 -11.29
CA ASP A 72 14.24 -15.80 -10.26
C ASP A 72 15.11 -14.82 -9.46
N GLY A 73 14.91 -14.80 -8.14
CA GLY A 73 15.64 -13.92 -7.22
C GLY A 73 15.17 -12.45 -7.22
N ASP A 74 14.19 -12.09 -8.04
CA ASP A 74 13.60 -10.75 -8.06
C ASP A 74 12.16 -10.81 -7.51
N PRO A 75 11.88 -10.10 -6.42
CA PRO A 75 10.54 -10.11 -5.81
C PRO A 75 9.50 -9.33 -6.63
N ARG A 76 9.90 -8.69 -7.74
CA ARG A 76 9.00 -8.04 -8.69
C ARG A 76 8.31 -9.08 -9.56
N LEU A 77 6.99 -8.97 -9.64
CA LEU A 77 6.21 -9.72 -10.62
C LEU A 77 6.06 -8.92 -11.90
N LYS A 78 6.17 -9.61 -13.03
CA LYS A 78 5.82 -9.05 -14.32
C LYS A 78 4.39 -9.46 -14.66
N LEU A 79 3.52 -8.47 -14.79
CA LEU A 79 2.12 -8.66 -15.19
C LEU A 79 1.98 -8.24 -16.65
N GLU A 80 1.69 -9.19 -17.53
CA GLU A 80 1.41 -8.93 -18.93
C GLU A 80 -0.07 -9.19 -19.22
N PRO A 81 -0.86 -8.20 -19.68
CA PRO A 81 -2.24 -8.45 -20.06
C PRO A 81 -2.33 -9.53 -21.14
N PHE A 82 -3.17 -10.53 -20.90
CA PHE A 82 -3.42 -11.63 -21.82
C PHE A 82 -4.80 -11.46 -22.44
N THR A 83 -4.87 -11.28 -23.76
CA THR A 83 -6.11 -11.01 -24.50
C THR A 83 -6.48 -12.09 -25.50
N LYS A 84 -5.66 -13.13 -25.64
CA LYS A 84 -5.84 -14.22 -26.62
C LYS A 84 -6.79 -15.31 -26.11
N TYR A 85 -8.02 -14.93 -25.79
CA TYR A 85 -9.10 -15.83 -25.40
C TYR A 85 -10.47 -15.22 -25.70
N THR A 86 -11.48 -16.05 -25.85
CA THR A 86 -12.85 -15.61 -25.97
C THR A 86 -13.40 -15.25 -24.58
N LYS A 87 -13.68 -13.96 -24.36
CA LYS A 87 -14.26 -13.47 -23.11
C LYS A 87 -15.72 -13.92 -22.99
N LEU A 88 -16.01 -14.70 -21.97
CA LEU A 88 -17.39 -15.00 -21.56
C LEU A 88 -17.83 -14.07 -20.42
N PRO A 89 -19.14 -13.87 -20.22
CA PRO A 89 -19.64 -13.05 -19.13
C PRO A 89 -19.17 -13.54 -17.76
N VAL A 90 -19.04 -12.63 -16.81
CA VAL A 90 -18.65 -12.92 -15.43
C VAL A 90 -19.69 -12.37 -14.47
N ARG A 91 -19.86 -13.09 -13.36
CA ARG A 91 -20.79 -12.69 -12.31
C ARG A 91 -20.09 -11.80 -11.30
N ILE A 92 -20.56 -10.56 -11.20
CA ILE A 92 -19.99 -9.55 -10.31
C ILE A 92 -20.94 -9.25 -9.15
N SER A 93 -20.37 -8.97 -7.98
CA SER A 93 -21.07 -8.67 -6.74
C SER A 93 -20.26 -7.69 -5.88
N SER A 94 -20.88 -7.12 -4.85
CA SER A 94 -20.18 -6.35 -3.83
C SER A 94 -20.83 -6.61 -2.48
N GLU A 95 -20.06 -6.50 -1.40
CA GLU A 95 -20.60 -6.59 -0.05
C GLU A 95 -21.60 -5.47 0.31
N LEU A 96 -21.51 -4.32 -0.37
CA LEU A 96 -22.40 -3.18 -0.13
C LEU A 96 -23.77 -3.32 -0.81
N TYR A 97 -23.94 -4.28 -1.72
CA TYR A 97 -25.17 -4.42 -2.49
C TYR A 97 -25.61 -5.88 -2.61
N VAL A 98 -26.83 -6.15 -2.18
CA VAL A 98 -27.45 -7.49 -2.27
C VAL A 98 -27.95 -7.69 -3.71
N GLY A 99 -27.05 -8.08 -4.60
CA GLY A 99 -27.37 -8.45 -5.96
C GLY A 99 -26.12 -8.83 -6.75
N THR A 100 -26.32 -9.50 -7.88
CA THR A 100 -25.24 -9.84 -8.82
C THR A 100 -25.59 -9.33 -10.21
N SER A 101 -24.59 -8.89 -10.97
CA SER A 101 -24.74 -8.64 -12.42
C SER A 101 -23.96 -9.69 -13.21
N LEU A 102 -24.42 -10.00 -14.41
CA LEU A 102 -23.69 -10.82 -15.37
C LEU A 102 -23.22 -9.88 -16.48
N GLU A 103 -21.91 -9.67 -16.58
CA GLU A 103 -21.34 -8.64 -17.46
C GLU A 103 -20.20 -9.23 -18.30
N LEU A 104 -20.02 -8.75 -19.53
CA LEU A 104 -18.79 -9.03 -20.27
C LEU A 104 -17.60 -8.31 -19.61
N PRO A 105 -16.48 -9.00 -19.34
CA PRO A 105 -15.29 -8.41 -18.72
C PRO A 105 -14.77 -7.17 -19.45
N SER A 106 -14.94 -6.00 -18.83
CA SER A 106 -14.41 -4.74 -19.31
C SER A 106 -14.29 -3.72 -18.17
N PHE A 107 -13.36 -2.79 -18.30
CA PHE A 107 -13.20 -1.68 -17.35
C PHE A 107 -14.49 -0.88 -17.20
N ALA A 108 -15.16 -0.56 -18.31
CA ALA A 108 -16.44 0.16 -18.29
C ALA A 108 -17.54 -0.58 -17.53
N ALA A 109 -17.64 -1.90 -17.65
CA ALA A 109 -18.62 -2.69 -16.91
C ALA A 109 -18.34 -2.69 -15.39
N THR A 110 -17.08 -2.92 -14.99
CA THR A 110 -16.69 -2.87 -13.58
C THR A 110 -16.90 -1.47 -12.99
N ARG A 111 -16.50 -0.41 -13.70
CA ARG A 111 -16.71 0.99 -13.28
C ARG A 111 -18.18 1.33 -13.11
N ARG A 112 -19.04 0.97 -14.06
CA ARG A 112 -20.49 1.20 -13.96
C ARG A 112 -21.12 0.46 -12.77
N TYR A 113 -20.58 -0.68 -12.38
CA TYR A 113 -20.98 -1.35 -11.14
C TYR A 113 -20.48 -0.59 -9.90
N SER A 114 -19.25 -0.09 -9.95
CA SER A 114 -18.63 0.77 -8.93
C SER A 114 -19.47 2.01 -8.62
N GLU A 115 -19.94 2.73 -9.64
CA GLU A 115 -20.78 3.94 -9.53
C GLU A 115 -22.07 3.70 -8.72
N LYS A 116 -22.59 2.45 -8.69
CA LYS A 116 -23.73 2.08 -7.84
C LYS A 116 -23.32 1.97 -6.36
N MET A 117 -22.10 1.51 -6.09
CA MET A 117 -21.54 1.34 -4.74
C MET A 117 -21.09 2.67 -4.15
N GLU A 118 -20.57 3.60 -4.96
CA GLU A 118 -20.14 4.94 -4.51
C GLU A 118 -21.21 5.64 -3.66
N LYS A 119 -22.47 5.56 -4.11
CA LYS A 119 -23.63 6.14 -3.43
C LYS A 119 -23.93 5.51 -2.06
N LEU A 120 -23.51 4.27 -1.85
CA LEU A 120 -23.71 3.51 -0.60
C LEU A 120 -22.51 3.63 0.34
N ALA A 121 -21.32 3.78 -0.24
CA ALA A 121 -20.04 3.83 0.46
C ALA A 121 -19.84 5.11 1.29
N SER A 122 -20.50 6.22 0.91
CA SER A 122 -20.33 7.55 1.51
C SER A 122 -20.59 7.62 3.02
N ILE A 123 -21.24 6.62 3.59
CA ILE A 123 -21.63 6.57 5.02
C ILE A 123 -20.47 6.08 5.91
N TYR A 124 -19.51 5.34 5.35
CA TYR A 124 -18.45 4.66 6.11
C TYR A 124 -17.06 5.29 5.94
N ASP A 125 -16.98 6.37 5.17
CA ASP A 125 -15.74 6.97 4.75
C ASP A 125 -15.19 8.00 5.76
N LYS A 126 -14.37 7.52 6.70
CA LYS A 126 -13.62 8.39 7.63
C LYS A 126 -12.13 8.29 7.36
N PHE A 127 -11.46 9.44 7.37
CA PHE A 127 -10.01 9.50 7.45
C PHE A 127 -9.56 8.89 8.77
N ILE A 128 -8.66 7.91 8.68
CA ILE A 128 -8.04 7.29 9.85
C ILE A 128 -6.58 7.75 9.89
N PRO A 129 -6.19 8.53 10.90
CA PRO A 129 -4.80 8.88 11.10
C PRO A 129 -3.93 7.65 11.27
N GLY A 130 -2.90 7.55 10.44
CA GLY A 130 -1.94 6.46 10.53
C GLY A 130 -1.03 6.63 11.74
N ILE A 131 -0.54 5.50 12.25
CA ILE A 131 0.47 5.47 13.31
C ILE A 131 1.84 5.62 12.66
N TRP A 132 2.77 6.28 13.34
CA TRP A 132 4.15 6.44 12.89
C TRP A 132 5.04 5.32 13.45
N HIS A 133 5.71 4.60 12.57
CA HIS A 133 6.63 3.51 12.89
C HIS A 133 8.06 3.90 12.52
N PRO A 134 9.08 3.48 13.28
CA PRO A 134 10.45 3.74 12.91
C PRO A 134 10.89 2.83 11.76
N ILE A 135 11.81 3.32 10.93
CA ILE A 135 12.46 2.52 9.89
C ILE A 135 13.96 2.78 9.89
N SER A 136 14.74 1.72 9.71
CA SER A 136 16.20 1.75 9.59
C SER A 136 16.67 1.51 8.14
N ASP A 137 15.78 1.07 7.26
CA ASP A 137 16.07 0.73 5.86
C ASP A 137 14.87 1.12 4.98
N PHE A 138 15.08 1.96 3.98
CA PHE A 138 14.03 2.43 3.07
C PHE A 138 13.48 1.34 2.16
N LYS A 139 14.19 0.24 1.95
CA LYS A 139 13.58 -0.86 1.20
C LYS A 139 12.41 -1.50 1.98
N THR A 140 12.21 -1.21 3.28
CA THR A 140 10.97 -1.56 4.00
C THR A 140 9.71 -0.91 3.44
N LEU A 141 9.83 0.16 2.63
CA LEU A 141 8.70 0.82 1.98
C LEU A 141 7.94 -0.12 1.01
N VAL A 142 8.57 -1.18 0.51
CA VAL A 142 7.89 -2.16 -0.36
C VAL A 142 7.00 -3.14 0.43
N VAL A 143 7.14 -3.21 1.75
CA VAL A 143 6.37 -4.15 2.59
C VAL A 143 4.86 -3.92 2.49
N PRO A 144 4.33 -2.69 2.63
CA PRO A 144 2.88 -2.50 2.72
C PRO A 144 2.15 -2.56 1.37
N PHE A 145 2.89 -2.44 0.26
CA PHE A 145 2.30 -2.24 -1.08
C PHE A 145 2.96 -3.08 -2.18
N GLY A 146 4.03 -3.83 -1.88
CA GLY A 146 4.81 -4.56 -2.88
C GLY A 146 5.65 -3.64 -3.78
N PHE A 147 6.13 -4.18 -4.90
CA PHE A 147 7.05 -3.50 -5.82
C PHE A 147 6.35 -2.79 -6.98
N GLN A 148 5.34 -1.99 -6.67
CA GLN A 148 4.70 -1.14 -7.69
C GLN A 148 5.66 -0.06 -8.15
N LYS A 149 5.55 0.34 -9.43
CA LYS A 149 6.36 1.41 -10.04
C LYS A 149 6.37 2.69 -9.19
N ASP A 150 5.23 3.03 -8.60
CA ASP A 150 5.08 4.22 -7.77
C ASP A 150 5.81 4.14 -6.44
N ILE A 151 5.81 2.96 -5.81
CA ILE A 151 6.55 2.70 -4.58
C ILE A 151 8.06 2.71 -4.85
N LEU A 152 8.48 2.21 -6.01
CA LEU A 152 9.87 2.33 -6.46
C LEU A 152 10.26 3.78 -6.73
N ALA A 153 9.36 4.60 -7.29
CA ALA A 153 9.60 6.02 -7.48
C ALA A 153 9.73 6.76 -6.14
N LEU A 154 8.89 6.43 -5.15
CA LEU A 154 9.01 6.94 -3.80
C LEU A 154 10.33 6.50 -3.15
N LEU A 155 10.66 5.20 -3.23
CA LEU A 155 11.91 4.64 -2.71
C LEU A 155 13.12 5.40 -3.28
N ASN A 156 13.16 5.58 -4.60
CA ASN A 156 14.21 6.33 -5.29
C ASN A 156 14.25 7.82 -4.91
N SER A 157 13.12 8.40 -4.49
CA SER A 157 13.06 9.79 -4.02
C SER A 157 13.58 9.94 -2.59
N VAL A 158 13.33 8.93 -1.76
CA VAL A 158 13.71 8.92 -0.33
C VAL A 158 15.19 8.56 -0.15
N MET A 159 15.68 7.60 -0.94
CA MET A 159 17.10 7.31 -1.09
C MET A 159 17.75 8.49 -1.80
N ASP A 160 18.70 9.17 -1.17
CA ASP A 160 19.36 10.32 -1.80
C ASP A 160 19.99 9.89 -3.13
N SER A 161 19.63 10.56 -4.23
CA SER A 161 19.99 10.19 -5.59
C SER A 161 21.48 9.90 -5.73
N GLY A 162 21.82 8.65 -6.06
CA GLY A 162 23.21 8.21 -6.28
C GLY A 162 23.82 7.33 -5.19
N LYS A 163 23.14 7.12 -4.04
CA LYS A 163 23.57 6.12 -3.05
C LYS A 163 22.93 4.76 -3.35
N SER A 164 23.76 3.71 -3.40
CA SER A 164 23.30 2.31 -3.49
C SER A 164 22.81 1.76 -2.14
N ASP A 165 23.05 2.50 -1.04
CA ASP A 165 22.67 2.09 0.30
C ASP A 165 21.26 2.56 0.63
N SER A 166 20.39 1.62 0.97
CA SER A 166 19.00 1.87 1.37
C SER A 166 18.84 2.17 2.85
N LYS A 167 19.91 2.07 3.65
CA LYS A 167 19.89 2.42 5.06
C LYS A 167 19.62 3.90 5.29
N VAL A 168 18.96 4.18 6.41
CA VAL A 168 18.94 5.53 6.96
C VAL A 168 20.38 5.93 7.30
N SER A 169 20.79 7.13 6.88
CA SER A 169 22.18 7.58 7.07
C SER A 169 22.51 7.73 8.56
N ALA A 170 23.77 7.46 8.92
CA ALA A 170 24.25 7.67 10.29
C ALA A 170 23.94 9.10 10.79
N GLY A 171 23.48 9.20 12.03
CA GLY A 171 23.03 10.47 12.62
C GLY A 171 21.67 10.98 12.13
N GLN A 172 20.92 10.19 11.36
CA GLN A 172 19.53 10.47 11.00
C GLN A 172 18.60 9.41 11.57
N SER A 173 17.35 9.81 11.79
CA SER A 173 16.22 8.94 12.05
C SER A 173 15.22 9.04 10.89
N ALA A 174 14.46 7.97 10.66
CA ALA A 174 13.34 7.98 9.73
C ALA A 174 12.13 7.25 10.30
N ILE A 175 10.95 7.74 9.97
CA ILE A 175 9.67 7.18 10.39
C ILE A 175 8.72 7.09 9.20
N ILE A 176 7.84 6.10 9.21
CA ILE A 176 6.83 5.83 8.19
C ILE A 176 5.43 5.81 8.80
N SER A 177 4.45 6.34 8.08
CA SER A 177 3.04 6.08 8.32
C SER A 177 2.37 5.68 7.00
N PHE A 178 1.53 4.65 7.01
CA PHE A 178 0.90 4.16 5.79
C PHE A 178 -0.51 3.63 6.08
N SER A 179 -1.35 3.61 5.05
CA SER A 179 -2.68 3.00 5.10
C SER A 179 -3.10 2.48 3.73
N ASN A 180 -3.76 1.31 3.73
CA ASN A 180 -4.54 0.78 2.62
C ASN A 180 -6.01 0.79 3.05
N GLN A 181 -6.73 1.85 2.70
CA GLN A 181 -8.14 1.97 3.04
C GLN A 181 -9.00 1.62 1.84
N GLY A 182 -9.39 0.35 1.75
CA GLY A 182 -10.49 -0.08 0.90
C GLY A 182 -11.81 0.45 1.44
N THR A 183 -12.48 1.30 0.69
CA THR A 183 -13.83 1.78 1.00
C THR A 183 -14.87 0.72 0.67
N TYR A 184 -14.67 0.00 -0.44
CA TYR A 184 -15.46 -1.18 -0.82
C TYR A 184 -14.71 -2.03 -1.85
N SER A 185 -15.11 -3.29 -1.97
CA SER A 185 -14.68 -4.17 -3.05
C SER A 185 -15.81 -4.50 -4.02
N ILE A 186 -15.44 -4.82 -5.25
CA ILE A 186 -16.28 -5.53 -6.20
C ILE A 186 -15.58 -6.84 -6.50
N ASP A 187 -16.34 -7.92 -6.38
CA ASP A 187 -15.85 -9.29 -6.47
C ASP A 187 -16.49 -10.01 -7.64
N MET A 188 -15.68 -10.77 -8.35
CA MET A 188 -16.12 -11.78 -9.29
C MET A 188 -16.33 -13.10 -8.55
N SER A 189 -17.52 -13.68 -8.70
CA SER A 189 -17.78 -15.04 -8.22
C SER A 189 -16.92 -16.06 -8.96
N LEU A 190 -16.66 -17.22 -8.35
CA LEU A 190 -16.00 -18.31 -9.07
C LEU A 190 -16.77 -18.61 -10.36
N PRO A 191 -16.08 -18.66 -11.52
CA PRO A 191 -16.74 -18.79 -12.81
C PRO A 191 -17.45 -20.14 -12.90
N LYS A 192 -18.68 -20.11 -13.42
CA LYS A 192 -19.38 -21.31 -13.87
C LYS A 192 -18.84 -21.75 -15.25
N ARG A 193 -19.31 -22.92 -15.72
CA ARG A 193 -18.88 -23.55 -16.98
C ARG A 193 -18.94 -22.63 -18.22
N GLU A 194 -19.84 -21.65 -18.23
CA GLU A 194 -20.10 -20.73 -19.34
C GLU A 194 -19.74 -19.28 -19.00
N GLU A 195 -18.91 -19.07 -17.97
CA GLU A 195 -18.48 -17.75 -17.50
C GLU A 195 -16.94 -17.60 -17.65
N LEU A 196 -16.45 -16.37 -17.76
CA LEU A 196 -15.03 -16.00 -17.97
C LEU A 196 -14.39 -16.46 -19.29
N ILE A 197 -14.33 -17.76 -19.54
CA ILE A 197 -13.68 -18.41 -20.69
C ILE A 197 -14.32 -19.78 -20.96
N SER A 198 -14.30 -20.25 -22.21
CA SER A 198 -14.82 -21.58 -22.54
C SER A 198 -13.98 -22.69 -21.88
N MET A 199 -14.63 -23.82 -21.57
CA MET A 199 -13.94 -24.97 -20.98
C MET A 199 -12.84 -25.55 -21.87
N ASP A 200 -13.01 -25.50 -23.19
CA ASP A 200 -12.04 -26.04 -24.12
C ASP A 200 -10.80 -25.13 -24.21
N GLU A 201 -10.99 -23.82 -24.31
CA GLU A 201 -9.87 -22.87 -24.21
C GLU A 201 -9.16 -22.96 -22.85
N ALA A 202 -9.92 -23.06 -21.74
CA ALA A 202 -9.35 -23.20 -20.40
C ALA A 202 -8.44 -24.42 -20.28
N LYS A 203 -8.81 -25.56 -20.90
CA LYS A 203 -7.95 -26.76 -20.96
C LYS A 203 -6.69 -26.51 -21.76
N THR A 204 -6.79 -25.84 -22.91
CA THR A 204 -5.60 -25.52 -23.73
C THR A 204 -4.64 -24.55 -23.04
N LEU A 205 -5.15 -23.72 -22.14
CA LEU A 205 -4.39 -22.72 -21.39
C LEU A 205 -4.02 -23.18 -19.96
N ALA A 206 -4.30 -24.44 -19.58
CA ALA A 206 -4.16 -24.91 -18.21
C ALA A 206 -2.71 -24.87 -17.68
N ASP A 207 -1.73 -25.04 -18.57
CA ASP A 207 -0.30 -25.00 -18.23
C ASP A 207 0.30 -23.60 -18.33
N ALA A 208 -0.46 -22.62 -18.82
CA ALA A 208 -0.02 -21.23 -18.84
C ALA A 208 -0.14 -20.61 -17.45
N ASN A 209 0.83 -19.77 -17.05
CA ASN A 209 0.80 -19.06 -15.78
C ASN A 209 -0.16 -17.85 -15.84
N LEU A 210 -1.44 -18.15 -16.05
CA LEU A 210 -2.51 -17.17 -16.26
C LEU A 210 -3.35 -17.01 -15.01
N TYR A 211 -3.65 -15.75 -14.72
CA TYR A 211 -4.46 -15.34 -13.60
C TYR A 211 -5.50 -14.33 -14.05
N TYR A 212 -6.69 -14.36 -13.47
CA TYR A 212 -7.73 -13.37 -13.71
C TYR A 212 -7.94 -12.49 -12.48
N VAL A 213 -8.28 -11.22 -12.71
CA VAL A 213 -8.69 -10.29 -11.65
C VAL A 213 -10.02 -10.76 -11.08
N ASN A 214 -10.01 -11.20 -9.83
CA ASN A 214 -11.21 -11.69 -9.15
C ASN A 214 -11.80 -10.67 -8.17
N THR A 215 -11.02 -9.71 -7.70
CA THR A 215 -11.49 -8.64 -6.82
C THR A 215 -10.80 -7.36 -7.23
N VAL A 216 -11.57 -6.28 -7.23
CA VAL A 216 -11.05 -4.91 -7.32
C VAL A 216 -11.50 -4.15 -6.08
N VAL A 217 -10.62 -3.35 -5.51
CA VAL A 217 -10.86 -2.57 -4.30
C VAL A 217 -10.75 -1.10 -4.65
N TYR A 218 -11.75 -0.34 -4.25
CA TYR A 218 -11.83 1.11 -4.43
C TYR A 218 -11.64 1.78 -3.07
N GLY A 219 -10.89 2.88 -3.05
CA GLY A 219 -10.53 3.52 -1.80
C GLY A 219 -9.37 4.50 -1.93
N ARG A 220 -8.53 4.52 -0.91
CA ARG A 220 -7.34 5.37 -0.80
C ARG A 220 -6.19 4.58 -0.21
N THR A 221 -5.01 4.82 -0.77
CA THR A 221 -3.75 4.26 -0.27
C THR A 221 -2.76 5.39 -0.11
N TYR A 222 -2.09 5.46 1.04
CA TYR A 222 -1.05 6.46 1.25
C TYR A 222 0.17 5.93 1.99
N MET A 223 1.28 6.62 1.80
CA MET A 223 2.50 6.49 2.59
C MET A 223 3.09 7.87 2.85
N LEU A 224 3.45 8.12 4.10
CA LEU A 224 4.23 9.28 4.53
C LEU A 224 5.55 8.77 5.10
N VAL A 225 6.66 9.40 4.71
CA VAL A 225 7.99 9.11 5.25
C VAL A 225 8.61 10.42 5.72
N ALA A 226 8.95 10.52 7.00
CA ALA A 226 9.67 11.67 7.53
C ALA A 226 11.09 11.26 7.93
N LYS A 227 12.10 12.02 7.51
CA LYS A 227 13.50 11.81 7.88
C LYS A 227 14.16 13.09 8.37
N GLY A 228 15.05 13.00 9.34
CA GLY A 228 15.76 14.15 9.92
C GLY A 228 16.85 13.74 10.91
N PRO A 229 17.62 14.71 11.44
CA PRO A 229 18.71 14.45 12.38
C PRO A 229 18.24 14.22 13.83
N ASP A 230 16.96 14.47 14.13
CA ASP A 230 16.37 14.31 15.45
C ASP A 230 16.06 12.84 15.77
N SER A 231 15.81 12.52 17.05
CA SER A 231 15.51 11.14 17.46
C SER A 231 14.17 10.65 16.90
N GLU A 232 14.02 9.33 16.74
CA GLU A 232 12.76 8.72 16.28
C GLU A 232 11.55 9.14 17.09
N GLN A 233 11.68 9.25 18.42
CA GLN A 233 10.60 9.66 19.30
C GLN A 233 10.20 11.12 19.03
N GLN A 234 11.18 12.02 18.93
CA GLN A 234 10.93 13.44 18.64
C GLN A 234 10.28 13.64 17.26
N LEU A 235 10.69 12.87 16.26
CA LEU A 235 10.04 12.86 14.95
C LEU A 235 8.59 12.37 15.04
N LYS A 236 8.33 11.25 15.74
CA LYS A 236 6.96 10.70 15.89
C LYS A 236 6.03 11.68 16.56
N GLU A 237 6.47 12.30 17.66
CA GLU A 237 5.67 13.28 18.40
C GLU A 237 5.38 14.51 17.53
N THR A 238 6.41 15.07 16.89
CA THR A 238 6.28 16.26 16.04
C THR A 238 5.37 16.00 14.84
N MET A 239 5.62 14.92 14.09
CA MET A 239 4.80 14.55 12.93
C MET A 239 3.39 14.11 13.31
N GLY A 240 3.20 13.53 14.50
CA GLY A 240 1.87 13.22 15.05
C GLY A 240 1.04 14.48 15.29
N LEU A 241 1.64 15.56 15.77
CA LEU A 241 0.98 16.86 15.92
C LEU A 241 0.65 17.50 14.59
N VAL A 242 1.60 17.49 13.63
CA VAL A 242 1.36 17.98 12.26
C VAL A 242 0.19 17.23 11.61
N PHE A 243 0.20 15.91 11.66
CA PHE A 243 -0.83 15.07 11.06
C PHE A 243 -2.20 15.28 11.73
N SER A 244 -2.22 15.57 13.03
CA SER A 244 -3.44 15.86 13.79
C SER A 244 -3.87 17.34 13.72
N ASN A 245 -3.18 18.17 12.93
CA ASN A 245 -3.38 19.62 12.85
C ASN A 245 -3.42 20.31 14.23
N LYS A 246 -2.47 19.97 15.10
CA LYS A 246 -2.32 20.56 16.44
C LYS A 246 -1.21 21.61 16.47
N GLU A 247 -1.32 22.55 17.40
CA GLU A 247 -0.30 23.59 17.59
C GLU A 247 1.07 22.99 17.95
N LEU A 248 2.12 23.61 17.41
CA LEU A 248 3.51 23.24 17.63
C LEU A 248 4.22 24.27 18.53
N ASN A 249 4.96 23.78 19.51
CA ASN A 249 5.88 24.58 20.30
C ASN A 249 7.20 24.85 19.55
N SER A 250 8.06 25.70 20.10
CA SER A 250 9.33 26.10 19.48
C SER A 250 10.28 24.93 19.19
N LEU A 251 10.29 23.90 20.05
CA LEU A 251 11.11 22.70 19.83
C LEU A 251 10.61 21.93 18.60
N GLN A 252 9.31 21.71 18.50
CA GLN A 252 8.68 21.00 17.38
C GLN A 252 8.85 21.74 16.05
N LYS A 253 8.76 23.08 16.04
CA LYS A 253 9.06 23.89 14.86
C LYS A 253 10.51 23.77 14.42
N ASN A 254 11.46 23.77 15.36
CA ASN A 254 12.87 23.57 15.07
C ASN A 254 13.13 22.16 14.47
N ILE A 255 12.50 21.12 15.01
CA ILE A 255 12.56 19.75 14.46
C ILE A 255 12.04 19.75 13.02
N LEU A 256 10.87 20.34 12.75
CA LEU A 256 10.33 20.42 11.38
C LEU A 256 11.25 21.20 10.44
N GLY A 257 11.89 22.27 10.91
CA GLY A 257 12.87 23.05 10.15
C GLY A 257 14.02 22.22 9.58
N ARG A 258 14.31 21.05 10.15
CA ARG A 258 15.38 20.13 9.72
C ARG A 258 14.85 18.78 9.22
N THR A 259 13.53 18.65 9.08
CA THR A 259 12.87 17.42 8.62
C THR A 259 12.61 17.49 7.12
N THR A 260 12.69 16.34 6.45
CA THR A 260 12.17 16.14 5.10
C THR A 260 11.02 15.14 5.14
N LEU A 261 9.87 15.53 4.60
CA LEU A 261 8.69 14.70 4.43
C LEU A 261 8.56 14.27 2.97
N PHE A 262 8.26 12.99 2.76
CA PHE A 262 7.84 12.42 1.50
C PHE A 262 6.39 11.97 1.62
N VAL A 263 5.58 12.31 0.62
CA VAL A 263 4.15 12.00 0.57
C VAL A 263 3.89 11.17 -0.67
N TYR A 264 3.22 10.04 -0.49
CA TYR A 264 2.58 9.27 -1.54
C TYR A 264 1.09 9.12 -1.20
N LEU A 265 0.21 9.43 -2.16
CA LEU A 265 -1.22 9.17 -2.06
C LEU A 265 -1.75 8.74 -3.43
N ARG A 266 -2.48 7.64 -3.43
CA ARG A 266 -3.27 7.15 -4.55
C ARG A 266 -4.73 7.07 -4.12
N THR A 267 -5.62 7.56 -4.96
CA THR A 267 -7.06 7.62 -4.68
C THR A 267 -7.83 6.99 -5.82
N GLY A 268 -9.06 6.56 -5.55
CA GLY A 268 -9.92 6.00 -6.60
C GLY A 268 -10.44 7.04 -7.60
N ARG A 269 -10.21 8.34 -7.39
CA ARG A 269 -10.79 9.41 -8.22
C ARG A 269 -10.18 9.47 -9.62
N SER A 270 -8.85 9.35 -9.71
CA SER A 270 -8.10 9.56 -10.94
C SER A 270 -6.95 8.57 -11.04
N LYS A 271 -6.36 8.48 -12.23
CA LYS A 271 -5.13 7.69 -12.41
C LYS A 271 -3.93 8.31 -11.71
N GLU A 272 -3.92 9.62 -11.56
CA GLU A 272 -2.78 10.36 -11.03
C GLU A 272 -2.55 10.02 -9.55
N LYS A 273 -1.29 9.85 -9.18
CA LYS A 273 -0.85 9.86 -7.78
C LYS A 273 -0.42 11.25 -7.35
N LEU A 274 -0.50 11.50 -6.05
CA LEU A 274 0.23 12.58 -5.41
C LEU A 274 1.58 12.04 -4.93
N LEU A 275 2.68 12.59 -5.42
CA LEU A 275 4.03 12.33 -4.95
C LEU A 275 4.72 13.66 -4.63
N LEU A 276 5.01 13.91 -3.36
CA LEU A 276 5.64 15.17 -2.92
C LEU A 276 6.90 14.88 -2.09
N LYS A 277 7.86 15.81 -2.17
CA LYS A 277 8.97 15.96 -1.25
C LYS A 277 8.91 17.38 -0.70
N ALA A 278 9.00 17.53 0.61
CA ALA A 278 8.95 18.82 1.30
C ALA A 278 10.01 18.86 2.39
N THR A 279 10.79 19.94 2.46
CA THR A 279 11.84 20.10 3.47
C THR A 279 11.63 21.39 4.27
N GLY A 280 11.67 21.28 5.59
CA GLY A 280 11.45 22.40 6.49
C GLY A 280 9.96 22.67 6.77
N GLU A 281 9.72 23.39 7.87
CA GLU A 281 8.37 23.64 8.44
C GLU A 281 7.34 24.10 7.40
N ARG A 282 7.63 25.18 6.68
CA ARG A 282 6.69 25.79 5.73
C ARG A 282 6.27 24.83 4.63
N GLU A 283 7.22 24.12 4.03
CA GLU A 283 6.93 23.20 2.93
C GLU A 283 6.20 21.95 3.42
N ILE A 284 6.55 21.46 4.62
CA ILE A 284 5.88 20.32 5.24
C ILE A 284 4.41 20.64 5.47
N PHE A 285 4.08 21.80 6.03
CA PHE A 285 2.67 22.21 6.19
C PHE A 285 1.94 22.30 4.85
N GLN A 286 2.55 22.91 3.83
CA GLN A 286 1.95 22.97 2.49
C GLN A 286 1.73 21.60 1.85
N ALA A 287 2.66 20.66 2.05
CA ALA A 287 2.53 19.29 1.56
C ALA A 287 1.42 18.54 2.30
N MET A 288 1.30 18.73 3.62
CA MET A 288 0.23 18.13 4.43
C MET A 288 -1.14 18.70 4.09
N ASP A 289 -1.26 20.01 3.85
CA ASP A 289 -2.51 20.62 3.38
C ASP A 289 -2.94 20.04 2.03
N LYS A 290 -1.99 19.92 1.08
CA LYS A 290 -2.25 19.26 -0.22
C LYS A 290 -2.65 17.81 -0.05
N PHE A 291 -1.99 17.07 0.83
CA PHE A 291 -2.30 15.67 1.14
C PHE A 291 -3.72 15.53 1.71
N VAL A 292 -4.05 16.28 2.76
CA VAL A 292 -5.38 16.24 3.41
C VAL A 292 -6.46 16.64 2.41
N LYS A 293 -6.25 17.72 1.65
CA LYS A 293 -7.19 18.14 0.62
C LYS A 293 -7.39 17.05 -0.43
N ALA A 294 -6.32 16.49 -0.99
CA ALA A 294 -6.43 15.43 -1.99
C ALA A 294 -7.09 14.16 -1.42
N TYR A 295 -6.82 13.83 -0.15
CA TYR A 295 -7.42 12.70 0.53
C TYR A 295 -8.93 12.90 0.75
N GLU A 296 -9.34 14.09 1.19
CA GLU A 296 -10.73 14.44 1.51
C GLU A 296 -11.58 14.72 0.26
N ASP A 297 -11.03 15.39 -0.76
CA ASP A 297 -11.69 15.74 -2.03
C ASP A 297 -12.05 14.51 -2.88
N THR A 298 -11.64 13.30 -2.46
CA THR A 298 -11.92 12.04 -3.17
C THR A 298 -13.02 11.22 -2.51
N LYS A 299 -13.64 11.76 -1.44
CA LYS A 299 -14.83 11.17 -0.84
C LYS A 299 -15.92 11.02 -1.89
N ASN A 300 -16.28 9.78 -2.20
CA ASN A 300 -17.33 9.36 -3.13
C ASN A 300 -17.00 9.49 -4.63
N GLU A 301 -15.73 9.67 -5.00
CA GLU A 301 -15.28 9.59 -6.39
C GLU A 301 -14.29 8.42 -6.54
N TYR A 302 -14.76 7.29 -7.07
CA TYR A 302 -14.05 6.01 -7.13
C TYR A 302 -14.12 5.41 -8.55
N ALA A 303 -13.63 6.16 -9.52
CA ALA A 303 -13.54 5.74 -10.92
C ALA A 303 -12.50 4.63 -11.19
N TYR A 304 -11.45 4.53 -10.37
CA TYR A 304 -10.31 3.63 -10.54
C TYR A 304 -10.03 2.79 -9.28
N PRO A 305 -9.68 1.51 -9.42
CA PRO A 305 -9.31 0.68 -8.29
C PRO A 305 -7.94 1.07 -7.73
N VAL A 306 -7.80 1.01 -6.41
CA VAL A 306 -6.51 1.21 -5.72
C VAL A 306 -5.79 -0.10 -5.44
N MET A 307 -6.53 -1.20 -5.34
CA MET A 307 -5.99 -2.54 -5.16
C MET A 307 -6.80 -3.59 -5.94
N TYR A 308 -6.20 -4.76 -6.16
CA TYR A 308 -6.85 -5.91 -6.79
C TYR A 308 -6.25 -7.22 -6.29
N SER A 309 -6.99 -8.31 -6.45
CA SER A 309 -6.47 -9.67 -6.26
C SER A 309 -6.68 -10.52 -7.50
N LEU A 310 -5.85 -11.56 -7.60
CA LEU A 310 -5.78 -12.47 -8.73
C LEU A 310 -6.16 -13.90 -8.30
N ARG A 311 -6.73 -14.65 -9.23
CA ARG A 311 -6.94 -16.11 -9.11
C ARG A 311 -6.38 -16.84 -10.30
N SER A 312 -5.79 -18.00 -10.05
CA SER A 312 -5.23 -18.85 -11.11
C SER A 312 -6.33 -19.37 -12.01
N LEU A 313 -6.13 -19.31 -13.32
CA LEU A 313 -7.03 -19.96 -14.27
C LEU A 313 -6.99 -21.49 -14.11
N ARG A 314 -5.83 -22.05 -13.76
CA ARG A 314 -5.59 -23.50 -13.68
C ARG A 314 -6.39 -24.18 -12.58
N ASN A 315 -6.39 -23.61 -11.37
CA ASN A 315 -6.98 -24.24 -10.19
C ASN A 315 -7.98 -23.35 -9.44
N LEU A 316 -8.25 -22.14 -9.94
CA LEU A 316 -9.14 -21.13 -9.33
C LEU A 316 -8.70 -20.66 -7.94
N GLY A 317 -7.53 -21.10 -7.46
CA GLY A 317 -6.92 -20.69 -6.20
C GLY A 317 -6.52 -19.23 -6.23
N LYS A 318 -6.52 -18.59 -5.06
CA LYS A 318 -6.01 -17.22 -4.91
C LYS A 318 -4.53 -17.20 -5.26
N PHE A 319 -4.10 -16.12 -5.92
CA PHE A 319 -2.69 -15.85 -6.08
C PHE A 319 -2.08 -15.51 -4.73
N GLU A 320 -0.98 -16.17 -4.42
CA GLU A 320 -0.15 -15.88 -3.26
C GLU A 320 1.29 -15.85 -3.75
N HIS A 321 2.02 -14.78 -3.41
CA HIS A 321 3.44 -14.69 -3.67
C HIS A 321 4.18 -14.38 -2.39
N SER A 322 5.27 -15.10 -2.19
CA SER A 322 6.17 -14.91 -1.07
C SER A 322 7.58 -14.74 -1.58
N PHE A 323 8.30 -13.80 -1.01
CA PHE A 323 9.71 -13.59 -1.30
C PHE A 323 10.49 -13.35 -0.02
N ILE A 324 11.77 -13.72 -0.04
CA ILE A 324 12.68 -13.42 1.04
C ILE A 324 13.28 -12.05 0.78
N TYR A 325 13.14 -11.19 1.77
CA TYR A 325 13.58 -9.82 1.73
C TYR A 325 14.58 -9.56 2.85
N ALA A 326 15.76 -9.04 2.50
CA ALA A 326 16.81 -8.74 3.45
C ALA A 326 16.81 -7.25 3.79
N CYS A 327 16.62 -6.91 5.06
CA CYS A 327 16.66 -5.55 5.58
C CYS A 327 17.41 -5.48 6.89
N TYR A 328 17.88 -4.28 7.20
CA TYR A 328 18.56 -4.00 8.45
C TYR A 328 17.56 -3.62 9.53
N PHE A 329 17.57 -4.34 10.66
CA PHE A 329 16.83 -3.97 11.85
C PHE A 329 17.78 -3.62 13.00
N PRO A 330 17.39 -2.68 13.88
CA PRO A 330 18.10 -2.46 15.13
C PRO A 330 17.92 -3.68 16.04
N VAL A 331 19.02 -4.21 16.57
CA VAL A 331 18.99 -5.31 17.55
C VAL A 331 19.12 -4.72 18.95
N ALA A 332 18.19 -5.09 19.84
CA ALA A 332 18.34 -4.80 21.26
C ALA A 332 19.42 -5.71 21.85
N LYS A 333 20.45 -5.13 22.46
CA LYS A 333 21.44 -5.87 23.26
C LYS A 333 20.95 -6.06 24.69
#